data_AF-A0A1S9CDY2-F1
#
_entry.id   AF-A0A1S9CDY2-F1
#
_cell.length_a   1.000
_cell.length_b   1.000
_cell.length_c   1.000
_cell.angle_alpha   90.00
_cell.angle_beta   90.00
_cell.angle_gamma   90.00
#
_symmetry.space_group_name_H-M   'P 1'
#
loop_
_entity.id
_entity.type
_entity.pdbx_description
1 polymer ?
#
loop_
_entity_poly.entity_id
_entity_poly.type
_entity_poly.pdbx_seq_one_letter_code
_entity_poly.pdbx_strand_id
1 'polypeptide(L)'
;MLSTTDIQNKEFKKAAIGGYNKQEVNSFIEDIVESYEVLKQEQVELKEKVNSLTENLAYYKGMESTIQNALILAEKTAQDTKTLAYEKAEQIKQTAETRAENMIDDAKQEVYQMTIKMDELRQCYSNSKTQIKQVLKSQLDLIDKQVIENIDVDASPNKIEYSGMENSEIEEVAVNEIFEEEPVLEILEDVVFEEIIEEAIEEAIEEAIEEAIEEAIEEAIEEA
;
A
#
# COMPACT_ATOMS: atom_id res chain seq x y z
N MET A 1 22.95 -78.81 -22.51
CA MET A 1 24.37 -78.36 -22.51
C MET A 1 25.16 -79.31 -21.65
N LEU A 2 26.42 -79.55 -21.98
CA LEU A 2 27.34 -80.29 -21.11
C LEU A 2 27.89 -79.36 -20.02
N SER A 3 28.03 -79.86 -18.80
CA SER A 3 28.82 -79.24 -17.74
C SER A 3 30.30 -79.61 -17.88
N THR A 4 31.19 -78.88 -17.21
CA THR A 4 32.62 -79.21 -17.11
C THR A 4 32.83 -80.63 -16.60
N THR A 5 31.99 -81.05 -15.64
CA THR A 5 31.91 -82.40 -15.11
C THR A 5 31.50 -83.43 -16.17
N ASP A 6 30.59 -83.10 -17.08
CA ASP A 6 30.18 -83.99 -18.17
C ASP A 6 31.27 -84.15 -19.23
N ILE A 7 32.10 -83.11 -19.44
CA ILE A 7 33.23 -83.13 -20.38
C ILE A 7 34.38 -83.97 -19.81
N GLN A 8 34.71 -83.80 -18.52
CA GLN A 8 35.77 -84.58 -17.86
C GLN A 8 35.43 -86.07 -17.74
N ASN A 9 34.18 -86.41 -17.44
CA ASN A 9 33.75 -87.80 -17.26
C ASN A 9 33.42 -88.51 -18.58
N LYS A 10 33.71 -87.90 -19.73
CA LYS A 10 33.36 -88.46 -21.03
C LYS A 10 34.30 -89.60 -21.40
N GLU A 11 33.78 -90.83 -21.35
CA GLU A 11 34.50 -91.99 -21.88
C GLU A 11 34.25 -92.20 -23.38
N PHE A 12 35.34 -92.29 -24.15
CA PHE A 12 35.30 -92.61 -25.57
C PHE A 12 35.50 -94.11 -25.81
N LYS A 13 34.70 -94.70 -26.72
CA LYS A 13 34.86 -96.11 -27.12
C LYS A 13 36.17 -96.29 -27.88
N LYS A 14 36.92 -97.36 -27.59
CA LYS A 14 38.17 -97.67 -28.30
C LYS A 14 37.88 -98.11 -29.74
N ALA A 15 38.54 -97.48 -30.71
CA ALA A 15 38.47 -97.88 -32.12
C ALA A 15 39.44 -99.02 -32.41
N ALA A 16 39.03 -100.00 -33.21
CA ALA A 16 39.81 -101.21 -33.51
C ALA A 16 41.00 -100.96 -34.45
N ILE A 17 40.92 -99.95 -35.35
CA ILE A 17 41.98 -99.56 -36.29
C ILE A 17 41.90 -98.03 -36.51
N GLY A 18 43.03 -97.32 -36.45
CA GLY A 18 43.12 -95.89 -36.85
C GLY A 18 42.50 -94.86 -35.89
N GLY A 19 42.35 -95.17 -34.60
CA GLY A 19 41.78 -94.23 -33.61
C GLY A 19 42.74 -93.12 -33.16
N TYR A 20 42.19 -92.05 -32.56
CA TYR A 20 42.97 -90.96 -31.97
C TYR A 20 43.80 -91.42 -30.77
N ASN A 21 44.94 -90.75 -30.54
CA ASN A 21 45.79 -91.01 -29.39
C ASN A 21 45.06 -90.59 -28.10
N LYS A 22 44.84 -91.55 -27.19
CA LYS A 22 44.16 -91.33 -25.92
C LYS A 22 44.82 -90.25 -25.07
N GLN A 23 46.15 -90.19 -25.03
CA GLN A 23 46.88 -89.22 -24.20
C GLN A 23 46.71 -87.80 -24.72
N GLU A 24 46.80 -87.62 -26.03
CA GLU A 24 46.62 -86.33 -26.70
C GLU A 24 45.17 -85.83 -26.58
N VAL A 25 44.19 -86.73 -26.77
CA VAL A 25 42.77 -86.40 -26.58
C VAL A 25 42.49 -86.00 -25.13
N ASN A 26 43.05 -86.71 -24.15
CA ASN A 26 42.86 -86.37 -22.74
C ASN A 26 43.47 -85.00 -22.39
N SER A 27 44.67 -84.70 -22.86
CA SER A 27 45.29 -83.38 -22.67
C SER A 27 44.45 -82.27 -23.29
N PHE A 28 43.92 -82.48 -24.49
CA PHE A 28 43.05 -81.51 -25.15
C PHE A 28 41.70 -81.33 -24.42
N ILE A 29 41.16 -82.40 -23.83
CA ILE A 29 39.95 -82.32 -22.98
C ILE A 29 40.24 -81.49 -21.73
N GLU A 30 41.41 -81.64 -21.10
CA GLU A 30 41.83 -80.81 -19.96
C GLU A 30 41.90 -79.33 -20.34
N ASP A 31 42.54 -78.99 -21.47
CA ASP A 31 42.63 -77.61 -21.99
C ASP A 31 41.24 -77.01 -22.30
N ILE A 32 40.33 -77.83 -22.85
CA ILE A 32 38.94 -77.42 -23.10
C ILE A 32 38.22 -77.13 -21.80
N VAL A 33 38.39 -77.98 -20.78
CA VAL A 33 37.72 -77.81 -19.50
C VAL A 33 38.19 -76.54 -18.82
N GLU A 34 39.49 -76.27 -18.79
CA GLU A 34 40.06 -75.04 -18.24
C GLU A 34 39.51 -73.80 -18.97
N SER A 35 39.56 -73.79 -20.30
CA SER A 35 39.03 -72.69 -21.11
C SER A 35 37.52 -72.48 -20.90
N TYR A 36 36.76 -73.56 -20.73
CA TYR A 36 35.32 -73.50 -20.50
C TYR A 36 34.99 -72.99 -19.09
N GLU A 37 35.81 -73.30 -18.08
CA GLU A 37 35.67 -72.74 -16.73
C GLU A 37 35.90 -71.23 -16.73
N VAL A 38 36.96 -70.75 -17.39
CA VAL A 38 37.22 -69.32 -17.56
C VAL A 38 36.05 -68.62 -18.25
N LEU A 39 35.57 -69.15 -19.38
CA LEU A 39 34.41 -68.61 -20.10
C LEU A 39 33.15 -68.56 -19.22
N LYS A 40 32.95 -69.58 -18.39
CA LYS A 40 31.78 -69.65 -17.50
C LYS A 40 31.88 -68.64 -16.36
N GLN A 41 33.07 -68.42 -15.82
CA GLN A 41 33.31 -67.39 -14.81
C GLN A 41 33.09 -65.99 -15.41
N GLU A 42 33.66 -65.69 -16.57
CA GLU A 42 33.43 -64.43 -17.28
C GLU A 42 31.93 -64.22 -17.60
N GLN A 43 31.21 -65.27 -17.98
CA GLN A 43 29.76 -65.18 -18.21
C GLN A 43 29.01 -64.76 -16.94
N VAL A 44 29.38 -65.30 -15.77
CA VAL A 44 28.76 -64.94 -14.50
C VAL A 44 29.07 -63.48 -14.15
N GLU A 45 30.33 -63.07 -14.23
CA GLU A 45 30.76 -61.70 -13.96
C GLU A 45 30.07 -60.68 -14.89
N LEU A 46 29.97 -60.99 -16.18
CA LEU A 46 29.26 -60.16 -17.15
C LEU A 46 27.76 -60.07 -16.84
N LYS A 47 27.13 -61.18 -16.44
CA LYS A 47 25.71 -61.17 -16.05
C LYS A 47 25.48 -60.34 -14.80
N GLU A 48 26.33 -60.45 -13.79
CA GLU A 48 26.26 -59.62 -12.58
C GLU A 48 26.41 -58.14 -12.92
N LYS A 49 27.38 -57.79 -13.79
CA LYS A 49 27.58 -56.42 -14.26
C LYS A 49 26.38 -55.89 -15.04
N VAL A 50 25.80 -56.69 -15.92
CA VAL A 50 24.58 -56.31 -16.67
C VAL A 50 23.41 -56.08 -15.71
N ASN A 51 23.22 -56.95 -14.72
CA ASN A 51 22.16 -56.78 -13.73
C ASN A 51 22.36 -55.48 -12.92
N SER A 52 23.57 -55.24 -12.42
CA SER A 52 23.90 -54.01 -11.69
C SER A 52 23.68 -52.74 -12.53
N LEU A 53 24.13 -52.74 -13.79
CA LEU A 53 23.91 -51.62 -14.70
C LEU A 53 22.42 -51.40 -14.99
N THR A 54 21.65 -52.48 -15.10
CA THR A 54 20.20 -52.42 -15.34
C THR A 54 19.45 -51.84 -14.16
N GLU A 55 19.80 -52.24 -12.93
CA GLU A 55 19.25 -51.68 -11.69
C GLU A 55 19.58 -50.19 -11.55
N ASN A 56 20.84 -49.81 -11.78
CA ASN A 56 21.26 -48.41 -11.77
C ASN A 56 20.51 -47.58 -12.81
N LEU A 57 20.31 -48.10 -14.02
CA LEU A 57 19.55 -47.43 -15.07
C LEU A 57 18.08 -47.23 -14.66
N ALA A 58 17.46 -48.23 -14.03
CA ALA A 58 16.11 -48.11 -13.51
C ALA A 58 16.02 -47.03 -12.42
N TYR A 59 17.00 -46.97 -11.51
CA TYR A 59 17.10 -45.93 -10.50
C TYR A 59 17.21 -44.53 -11.12
N TYR A 60 18.11 -44.35 -12.08
CA TYR A 60 18.28 -43.05 -12.75
C TYR A 60 17.03 -42.61 -13.51
N LYS A 61 16.31 -43.53 -14.17
CA LYS A 61 15.03 -43.22 -14.81
C LYS A 61 13.96 -42.79 -13.81
N GLY A 62 13.90 -43.42 -12.63
CA GLY A 62 12.99 -43.00 -11.56
C GLY A 62 13.33 -41.60 -11.02
N MET A 63 14.63 -41.33 -10.86
CA MET A 63 15.12 -40.02 -10.44
C MET A 63 14.85 -38.94 -11.49
N GLU A 64 15.07 -39.23 -12.78
CA GLU A 64 14.74 -38.34 -13.90
C GLU A 64 13.26 -37.97 -13.89
N SER A 65 12.36 -38.97 -13.74
CA SER A 65 10.92 -38.71 -13.64
C SER A 65 10.57 -37.84 -12.44
N THR A 66 11.22 -38.05 -11.29
CA THR A 66 11.01 -37.23 -10.09
C THR A 66 11.44 -35.79 -10.32
N ILE A 67 12.59 -35.57 -10.96
CA ILE A 67 13.11 -34.24 -11.29
C ILE A 67 12.18 -33.55 -12.29
N GLN A 68 11.72 -34.24 -13.33
CA GLN A 68 10.77 -33.69 -14.30
C GLN A 68 9.46 -33.25 -13.62
N ASN A 69 8.92 -34.09 -12.73
CA ASN A 69 7.71 -33.74 -11.97
C ASN A 69 7.93 -32.54 -11.04
N ALA A 70 9.10 -32.47 -10.38
CA ALA A 70 9.46 -31.34 -9.53
C ALA A 70 9.60 -30.04 -10.32
N LEU A 71 10.17 -30.09 -11.54
CA LEU A 71 10.28 -28.94 -12.43
C LEU A 71 8.91 -28.44 -12.89
N ILE A 72 8.01 -29.34 -13.31
CA ILE A 72 6.64 -28.98 -13.70
C ILE A 72 5.90 -28.35 -12.51
N LEU A 73 6.05 -28.90 -11.31
CA LEU A 73 5.44 -28.35 -10.10
C LEU A 73 5.99 -26.96 -9.77
N ALA A 74 7.31 -26.77 -9.89
CA ALA A 74 7.95 -25.49 -9.66
C ALA A 74 7.48 -24.43 -10.67
N GLU A 75 7.43 -24.77 -11.96
CA GLU A 75 6.92 -23.88 -13.02
C GLU A 75 5.47 -23.49 -12.75
N LYS A 76 4.61 -24.47 -12.43
CA LYS A 76 3.22 -24.20 -12.08
C LYS A 76 3.11 -23.28 -10.86
N THR A 77 3.85 -23.56 -9.80
CA THR A 77 3.84 -22.76 -8.57
C THR A 77 4.32 -21.33 -8.83
N ALA A 78 5.36 -21.17 -9.64
CA ALA A 78 5.86 -19.85 -10.04
C ALA A 78 4.81 -19.08 -10.85
N GLN A 79 4.13 -19.74 -11.79
CA GLN A 79 3.08 -19.13 -12.58
C GLN A 79 1.86 -18.75 -11.73
N ASP A 80 1.42 -19.64 -10.84
CA ASP A 80 0.31 -19.39 -9.92
C ASP A 80 0.63 -18.22 -8.97
N THR A 81 1.86 -18.17 -8.44
CA THR A 81 2.34 -17.07 -7.58
C THR A 81 2.35 -15.74 -8.34
N LYS A 82 2.84 -15.76 -9.59
CA LYS A 82 2.87 -14.58 -10.46
C LYS A 82 1.45 -14.07 -10.74
N THR A 83 0.52 -14.95 -11.10
CA THR A 83 -0.89 -14.58 -11.33
C THR A 83 -1.52 -13.98 -10.07
N LEU A 84 -1.35 -14.62 -8.91
CA LEU A 84 -1.86 -14.10 -7.63
C LEU A 84 -1.27 -12.74 -7.26
N ALA A 85 0.02 -12.51 -7.54
CA ALA A 85 0.65 -11.22 -7.31
C ALA A 85 0.03 -10.12 -8.19
N TYR A 86 -0.23 -10.39 -9.47
CA TYR A 86 -0.91 -9.44 -10.36
C TYR A 86 -2.35 -9.17 -9.93
N GLU A 87 -3.11 -10.20 -9.57
CA GLU A 87 -4.48 -10.03 -9.09
C GLU A 87 -4.53 -9.17 -7.83
N LYS A 88 -3.62 -9.40 -6.88
CA LYS A 88 -3.50 -8.58 -5.66
C LYS A 88 -3.07 -7.16 -5.98
N ALA A 89 -2.11 -6.96 -6.87
CA ALA A 89 -1.66 -5.63 -7.26
C ALA A 89 -2.80 -4.83 -7.90
N GLU A 90 -3.58 -5.46 -8.78
CA GLU A 90 -4.75 -4.83 -9.40
C GLU A 90 -5.84 -4.51 -8.38
N GLN A 91 -6.11 -5.41 -7.43
CA GLN A 91 -7.05 -5.14 -6.32
C GLN A 91 -6.60 -3.96 -5.44
N ILE A 92 -5.31 -3.88 -5.11
CA ILE A 92 -4.74 -2.78 -4.34
C ILE A 92 -4.91 -1.47 -5.12
N LYS A 93 -4.57 -1.48 -6.40
CA LYS A 93 -4.71 -0.31 -7.28
C LYS A 93 -6.16 0.16 -7.33
N GLN A 94 -7.11 -0.73 -7.61
CA GLN A 94 -8.53 -0.37 -7.66
C GLN A 94 -9.05 0.17 -6.32
N THR A 95 -8.63 -0.45 -5.21
CA THR A 95 -9.01 0.02 -3.86
C THR A 95 -8.44 1.41 -3.58
N ALA A 96 -7.19 1.66 -3.97
CA ALA A 96 -6.56 2.97 -3.83
C ALA A 96 -7.23 4.03 -4.69
N GLU A 97 -7.56 3.71 -5.95
CA GLU A 97 -8.30 4.60 -6.86
C GLU A 97 -9.67 4.96 -6.29
N THR A 98 -10.47 3.97 -5.86
CA THR A 98 -11.78 4.23 -5.23
C THR A 98 -11.66 5.07 -3.96
N ARG A 99 -10.63 4.82 -3.14
CA ARG A 99 -10.39 5.62 -1.92
C ARG A 99 -10.03 7.06 -2.25
N ALA A 100 -9.19 7.27 -3.26
CA ALA A 100 -8.81 8.61 -3.72
C ALA A 100 -10.03 9.37 -4.28
N GLU A 101 -10.88 8.70 -5.07
CA GLU A 101 -12.14 9.28 -5.57
C GLU A 101 -13.05 9.72 -4.42
N ASN A 102 -13.26 8.85 -3.42
CA ASN A 102 -14.06 9.18 -2.24
C ASN A 102 -13.48 10.37 -1.47
N MET A 103 -12.16 10.42 -1.27
CA MET A 103 -11.50 11.54 -0.59
C MET A 103 -11.69 12.87 -1.33
N ILE A 104 -11.61 12.85 -2.66
CA ILE A 104 -11.85 14.03 -3.50
C ILE A 104 -13.30 14.49 -3.37
N ASP A 105 -14.25 13.57 -3.37
CA ASP A 105 -15.66 13.90 -3.26
C ASP A 105 -16.03 14.42 -1.86
N ASP A 106 -15.47 13.85 -0.81
CA ASP A 106 -15.58 14.37 0.56
C ASP A 106 -15.03 15.80 0.65
N ALA A 107 -13.83 16.05 0.10
CA ALA A 107 -13.23 17.38 0.08
C ALA A 107 -14.07 18.40 -0.70
N LYS A 108 -14.65 18.02 -1.85
CA LYS A 108 -15.59 18.89 -2.59
C LYS A 108 -16.82 19.22 -1.77
N GLN A 109 -17.35 18.24 -1.03
CA GLN A 109 -18.50 18.44 -0.16
C GLN A 109 -18.17 19.41 0.98
N GLU A 110 -16.99 19.30 1.59
CA GLU A 110 -16.52 20.24 2.61
C GLU A 110 -16.36 21.66 2.07
N VAL A 111 -15.72 21.82 0.91
CA VAL A 111 -15.58 23.13 0.24
C VAL A 111 -16.95 23.74 -0.06
N TYR A 112 -17.91 22.94 -0.51
CA TYR A 112 -19.27 23.40 -0.75
C TYR A 112 -19.95 23.89 0.54
N GLN A 113 -19.82 23.15 1.64
CA GLN A 113 -20.35 23.56 2.95
C GLN A 113 -19.68 24.84 3.45
N MET A 114 -18.37 24.97 3.29
CA MET A 114 -17.63 26.17 3.67
C MET A 114 -18.05 27.38 2.85
N THR A 115 -18.31 27.21 1.56
CA THR A 115 -18.83 28.27 0.68
C THR A 115 -20.19 28.77 1.15
N ILE A 116 -21.10 27.86 1.51
CA ILE A 116 -22.42 28.24 2.07
C ILE A 116 -22.24 29.06 3.35
N LYS A 117 -21.41 28.59 4.29
CA LYS A 117 -21.14 29.32 5.54
C LYS A 117 -20.53 30.70 5.28
N MET A 118 -19.62 30.82 4.31
CA MET A 118 -19.02 32.09 3.92
C MET A 118 -20.07 33.07 3.41
N ASP A 119 -21.03 32.62 2.60
CA ASP A 119 -22.11 33.45 2.09
C ASP A 119 -23.09 33.87 3.19
N GLU A 120 -23.42 32.97 4.13
CA GLU A 120 -24.22 33.29 5.32
C GLU A 120 -23.54 34.38 6.17
N LEU A 121 -22.23 34.24 6.42
CA LEU A 121 -21.45 35.21 7.20
C LEU A 121 -21.38 36.58 6.51
N ARG A 122 -21.18 36.61 5.18
CA ARG A 122 -21.23 37.83 4.37
C ARG A 122 -22.59 38.52 4.46
N GLN A 123 -23.68 37.75 4.45
CA GLN A 123 -25.02 38.30 4.60
C GLN A 123 -25.22 38.88 6.00
N CYS A 124 -24.79 38.17 7.05
CA CYS A 124 -24.82 38.66 8.43
C CYS A 124 -24.04 39.97 8.59
N TYR A 125 -22.82 40.03 8.04
CA TYR A 125 -21.99 41.24 8.03
C TYR A 125 -22.68 42.42 7.32
N SER A 126 -23.26 42.18 6.14
CA SER A 126 -23.97 43.22 5.36
C SER A 126 -25.20 43.75 6.10
N ASN A 127 -25.97 42.86 6.73
CA ASN A 127 -27.14 43.22 7.52
C ASN A 127 -26.75 44.07 8.74
N SER A 128 -25.76 43.61 9.51
CA SER A 128 -25.23 44.31 10.69
C SER A 128 -24.70 45.70 10.32
N LYS A 129 -23.92 45.80 9.24
CA LYS A 129 -23.43 47.09 8.70
C LYS A 129 -24.58 48.03 8.35
N THR A 130 -25.67 47.51 7.77
CA THR A 130 -26.85 48.30 7.40
C THR A 130 -27.60 48.79 8.64
N GLN A 131 -27.81 47.92 9.63
CA GLN A 131 -28.45 48.26 10.91
C GLN A 131 -27.66 49.35 11.64
N ILE A 132 -26.35 49.20 11.79
CA ILE A 132 -25.48 50.21 12.42
C ILE A 132 -25.60 51.56 11.70
N LYS A 133 -25.55 51.58 10.37
CA LYS A 133 -25.73 52.81 9.59
C LYS A 133 -27.11 53.45 9.81
N GLN A 134 -28.17 52.66 9.93
CA GLN A 134 -29.52 53.16 10.18
C GLN A 134 -29.62 53.79 11.57
N VAL A 135 -29.08 53.13 12.60
CA VAL A 135 -29.01 53.67 13.97
C VAL A 135 -28.23 54.98 14.00
N LEU A 136 -27.06 55.04 13.38
CA LEU A 136 -26.27 56.28 13.36
C LEU A 136 -27.01 57.42 12.64
N LYS A 137 -27.68 57.13 11.53
CA LYS A 137 -28.50 58.13 10.81
C LYS A 137 -29.66 58.64 11.66
N SER A 138 -30.38 57.75 12.35
CA SER A 138 -31.50 58.17 13.19
C SER A 138 -31.04 59.05 14.36
N GLN A 139 -29.89 58.74 14.96
CA GLN A 139 -29.30 59.57 16.02
C GLN A 139 -28.85 60.94 15.50
N LEU A 140 -28.25 61.00 14.29
CA LEU A 140 -27.91 62.27 13.65
C LEU A 140 -29.17 63.11 13.35
N ASP A 141 -30.21 62.49 12.79
CA ASP A 141 -31.49 63.18 12.53
C ASP A 141 -32.15 63.72 13.81
N LEU A 142 -31.98 63.05 14.95
CA LEU A 142 -32.47 63.54 16.26
C LEU A 142 -31.70 64.80 16.70
N ILE A 143 -30.38 64.80 16.58
CA ILE A 143 -29.55 65.96 16.93
C ILE A 143 -29.85 67.15 16.00
N ASP A 144 -29.97 66.91 14.70
CA ASP A 144 -30.29 67.96 13.72
C ASP A 144 -31.69 68.56 13.94
N LYS A 145 -32.63 67.80 14.51
CA LYS A 145 -33.95 68.31 14.92
C LYS A 145 -33.93 69.04 16.27
N GLN A 146 -32.95 68.78 17.13
CA GLN A 146 -32.71 69.54 18.37
C GLN A 146 -32.02 70.88 18.10
N VAL A 147 -32.43 71.61 17.05
CA VAL A 147 -32.08 73.02 16.91
C VAL A 147 -32.60 73.74 18.14
N ILE A 148 -31.65 74.13 18.97
CA ILE A 148 -31.71 75.04 20.09
C ILE A 148 -32.77 76.10 19.81
N GLU A 149 -33.94 76.01 20.46
CA GLU A 149 -34.78 77.19 20.65
C GLU A 149 -33.93 78.19 21.44
N ASN A 150 -33.76 79.38 20.86
CA ASN A 150 -32.94 80.47 21.38
C ASN A 150 -33.18 80.66 22.89
N ILE A 151 -32.23 80.23 23.72
CA ILE A 151 -32.14 80.71 25.08
C ILE A 151 -31.58 82.14 24.97
N ASP A 152 -32.48 83.12 25.02
CA ASP A 152 -32.14 84.52 25.25
C ASP A 152 -31.46 84.62 26.61
N VAL A 153 -30.13 84.61 26.61
CA VAL A 153 -29.32 84.81 27.82
C VAL A 153 -29.20 86.32 28.06
N ASP A 154 -30.24 86.93 28.62
CA ASP A 154 -30.14 88.30 29.13
C ASP A 154 -29.17 88.30 30.32
N ALA A 155 -28.20 89.22 30.25
CA ALA A 155 -27.05 89.27 31.11
C ALA A 155 -27.41 89.91 32.46
N SER A 156 -27.41 89.11 33.53
CA SER A 156 -27.20 89.61 34.89
C SER A 156 -26.53 88.56 35.78
N PRO A 157 -25.33 88.85 36.34
CA PRO A 157 -24.56 87.87 37.09
C PRO A 157 -24.94 87.91 38.57
N ASN A 158 -25.95 87.14 39.00
CA ASN A 158 -25.91 86.37 40.24
C ASN A 158 -27.27 85.73 40.60
N LYS A 159 -27.16 84.49 41.10
CA LYS A 159 -28.16 83.67 41.81
C LYS A 159 -29.33 83.11 41.01
N ILE A 160 -29.23 81.82 40.66
CA ILE A 160 -30.27 80.78 40.85
C ILE A 160 -29.50 79.45 41.04
N GLU A 161 -29.25 79.01 42.28
CA GLU A 161 -30.01 77.98 43.00
C GLU A 161 -30.28 76.71 42.17
N TYR A 162 -29.52 75.65 42.44
CA TYR A 162 -29.87 74.29 42.04
C TYR A 162 -31.04 73.81 42.90
N SER A 163 -32.27 74.12 42.47
CA SER A 163 -33.46 73.39 42.92
C SER A 163 -33.74 72.27 41.93
N GLY A 164 -33.66 71.04 42.42
CA GLY A 164 -34.12 69.86 41.67
C GLY A 164 -35.61 69.94 41.33
N MET A 165 -35.96 69.34 40.20
CA MET A 165 -37.26 68.79 39.85
C MET A 165 -36.96 67.79 38.74
N GLU A 166 -36.97 66.50 39.06
CA GLU A 166 -38.15 65.64 39.12
C GLU A 166 -38.35 64.93 37.77
N ASN A 167 -38.17 63.61 37.84
CA ASN A 167 -38.64 62.57 36.93
C ASN A 167 -39.55 63.05 35.80
N SER A 168 -39.05 63.08 34.57
CA SER A 168 -39.85 62.79 33.40
C SER A 168 -39.58 61.35 33.00
N GLU A 169 -40.62 60.54 33.13
CA GLU A 169 -40.80 59.17 32.66
C GLU A 169 -39.78 58.76 31.58
N ILE A 170 -38.88 57.85 31.97
CA ILE A 170 -38.20 56.98 31.03
C ILE A 170 -39.33 56.19 30.37
N GLU A 171 -39.66 56.49 29.12
CA GLU A 171 -40.37 55.55 28.27
C GLU A 171 -39.46 54.33 28.10
N GLU A 172 -39.67 53.38 29.01
CA GLU A 172 -39.13 52.04 29.05
C GLU A 172 -39.77 51.23 27.90
N VAL A 173 -39.55 51.66 26.67
CA VAL A 173 -39.97 50.94 25.47
C VAL A 173 -38.84 51.00 24.45
N ALA A 174 -38.23 49.85 24.21
CA ALA A 174 -37.26 49.56 23.14
C ALA A 174 -35.76 49.83 23.37
N VAL A 175 -35.23 49.67 24.59
CA VAL A 175 -33.76 49.54 24.80
C VAL A 175 -33.33 48.14 25.24
N ASN A 176 -34.25 47.28 25.69
CA ASN A 176 -33.91 45.97 26.25
C ASN A 176 -33.88 44.79 25.24
N GLU A 177 -34.10 45.02 23.94
CA GLU A 177 -34.11 43.92 22.93
C GLU A 177 -32.86 43.87 22.03
N ILE A 178 -31.82 44.69 22.27
CA ILE A 178 -30.64 44.78 21.38
C ILE A 178 -29.35 44.23 22.03
N PHE A 179 -29.39 43.80 23.29
CA PHE A 179 -28.22 43.27 24.00
C PHE A 179 -28.41 41.80 24.42
N GLU A 180 -28.66 40.92 23.45
CA GLU A 180 -28.34 39.50 23.57
C GLU A 180 -27.44 39.11 22.40
N GLU A 181 -26.13 39.32 22.57
CA GLU A 181 -25.04 38.37 22.33
C GLU A 181 -23.67 39.09 22.31
N GLU A 182 -22.63 38.31 22.61
CA GLU A 182 -21.31 38.60 23.20
C GLU A 182 -20.42 39.68 22.53
N PRO A 183 -19.39 40.19 23.25
CA PRO A 183 -18.76 41.45 22.90
C PRO A 183 -17.89 41.34 21.64
N VAL A 184 -18.08 42.33 20.76
CA VAL A 184 -17.34 42.71 19.54
C VAL A 184 -15.79 42.65 19.64
N LEU A 185 -15.22 42.42 20.82
CA LEU A 185 -13.79 42.37 21.06
C LEU A 185 -13.10 41.10 20.55
N GLU A 186 -13.82 39.97 20.44
CA GLU A 186 -13.23 38.69 20.01
C GLU A 186 -13.01 38.63 18.48
N ILE A 187 -13.84 39.36 17.73
CA ILE A 187 -13.83 39.39 16.24
C ILE A 187 -12.55 40.06 15.67
N LEU A 188 -11.88 40.91 16.47
CA LEU A 188 -10.64 41.57 16.04
C LEU A 188 -9.42 40.64 16.13
N GLU A 189 -9.47 39.57 16.91
CA GLU A 189 -8.39 38.60 17.04
C GLU A 189 -8.38 37.62 15.86
N ASP A 190 -9.56 37.28 15.32
CA ASP A 190 -9.72 36.34 14.20
C ASP A 190 -9.24 36.88 12.84
N VAL A 191 -9.38 38.19 12.59
CA VAL A 191 -8.93 38.80 11.32
C VAL A 191 -7.41 38.79 11.18
N VAL A 192 -6.68 38.84 12.30
CA VAL A 192 -5.20 38.76 12.32
C VAL A 192 -4.73 37.31 12.16
N PHE A 193 -5.56 36.33 12.53
CA PHE A 193 -5.25 34.90 12.44
C PHE A 193 -5.32 34.37 11.01
N GLU A 194 -6.19 34.91 10.16
CA GLU A 194 -6.38 34.43 8.78
C GLU A 194 -5.14 34.67 7.90
N GLU A 195 -4.46 35.82 8.08
CA GLU A 195 -3.23 36.16 7.34
C GLU A 195 -2.01 35.34 7.80
N ILE A 196 -1.94 34.97 9.08
CA ILE A 196 -0.85 34.14 9.65
C ILE A 196 -1.00 32.66 9.26
N ILE A 197 -2.24 32.17 9.15
CA ILE A 197 -2.51 30.78 8.76
C ILE A 197 -2.19 30.54 7.28
N GLU A 198 -2.51 31.47 6.38
CA GLU A 198 -2.16 31.33 4.96
C GLU A 198 -0.63 31.25 4.75
N GLU A 199 0.14 32.11 5.41
CA GLU A 199 1.61 32.12 5.31
C GLU A 199 2.23 30.83 5.88
N ALA A 200 1.73 30.34 7.02
CA ALA A 200 2.21 29.09 7.63
C ALA A 200 1.85 27.82 6.83
N ILE A 201 0.73 27.83 6.11
CA ILE A 201 0.33 26.71 5.24
C ILE A 201 1.19 26.69 3.97
N GLU A 202 1.48 27.84 3.37
CA GLU A 202 2.40 27.91 2.21
C GLU A 202 3.79 27.40 2.56
N GLU A 203 4.35 27.83 3.70
CA GLU A 203 5.69 27.41 4.14
C GLU A 203 5.75 25.89 4.43
N ALA A 204 4.73 25.32 5.08
CA ALA A 204 4.67 23.89 5.36
C ALA A 204 4.48 23.02 4.10
N ILE A 205 3.80 23.53 3.07
CA ILE A 205 3.64 22.83 1.79
C ILE A 205 4.96 22.84 1.01
N GLU A 206 5.70 23.95 1.01
CA GLU A 206 7.02 24.02 0.36
C GLU A 206 8.02 23.05 1.01
N GLU A 207 8.09 23.02 2.34
CA GLU A 207 9.00 22.13 3.08
C GLU A 207 8.68 20.64 2.83
N ALA A 208 7.41 20.27 2.84
CA ALA A 208 6.98 18.89 2.57
C ALA A 208 7.25 18.44 1.12
N ILE A 209 7.20 19.36 0.15
CA ILE A 209 7.52 19.06 -1.25
C ILE A 209 9.03 18.88 -1.44
N GLU A 210 9.87 19.71 -0.80
CA GLU A 210 11.33 19.55 -0.86
C GLU A 210 11.76 18.21 -0.22
N GLU A 211 11.24 17.87 0.95
CA GLU A 211 11.58 16.63 1.65
C GLU A 211 11.17 15.38 0.83
N ALA A 212 9.98 15.39 0.23
CA ALA A 212 9.52 14.29 -0.62
C ALA A 212 10.33 14.15 -1.92
N ILE A 213 10.88 15.24 -2.46
CA ILE A 213 11.74 15.22 -3.65
C ILE A 213 13.13 14.67 -3.29
N GLU A 214 13.70 15.07 -2.15
CA GLU A 214 14.99 14.53 -1.69
C GLU A 214 14.90 13.03 -1.39
N GLU A 215 13.85 12.59 -0.70
CA GLU A 215 13.65 11.17 -0.38
C GLU A 215 13.49 10.31 -1.65
N ALA A 216 12.73 10.80 -2.64
CA ALA A 216 12.56 10.10 -3.92
C ALA A 216 13.86 10.06 -4.76
N ILE A 217 14.74 11.06 -4.62
CA ILE A 217 16.04 11.08 -5.30
C ILE A 217 17.02 10.12 -4.62
N GLU A 218 17.05 10.04 -3.29
CA GLU A 218 17.88 9.08 -2.56
C GLU A 218 17.47 7.63 -2.85
N GLU A 219 16.17 7.33 -2.85
CA GLU A 219 15.65 5.99 -3.14
C GLU A 219 15.99 5.54 -4.57
N ALA A 220 15.94 6.46 -5.54
CA ALA A 220 16.32 6.18 -6.94
C ALA A 220 17.84 5.99 -7.15
N ILE A 221 18.68 6.52 -6.25
CA ILE A 221 20.15 6.36 -6.30
C ILE A 221 20.59 5.06 -5.62
N GLU A 222 19.89 4.59 -4.58
CA GLU A 222 20.20 3.31 -3.92
C GLU A 222 19.76 2.08 -4.74
N GLU A 223 18.76 2.20 -5.61
CA GLU A 223 18.28 1.11 -6.47
C GLU A 223 19.06 0.93 -7.80
N ALA A 224 20.05 1.78 -8.12
CA ALA A 224 20.83 1.78 -9.38
C ALA A 224 22.26 1.21 -9.24
#